data_AF-A0A942DTJ9-F1
#
_entry.id   AF-A0A942DTJ9-F1
#
_cell.length_a   1.000
_cell.length_b   1.000
_cell.length_c   1.000
_cell.angle_alpha   90.00
_cell.angle_beta   90.00
_cell.angle_gamma   90.00
#
_symmetry.space_group_name_H-M   'P 1'
#
loop_
_entity.id
_entity.type
_entity.pdbx_description
1 polymer ?
#
loop_
_entity_poly.entity_id
_entity_poly.type
_entity_poly.pdbx_seq_one_letter_code
_entity_poly.pdbx_strand_id
1 'polypeptide(L)'
;MTERHTIYLTPPRIGPAHIRAKIVCIRAHRERIFQVNTTHHGTQLICNNYGHGGAGWTFLFGCVNESVRLYNQQCHERPALIQEPIAVIGAGCHALLSAIMLARQGRTVRLIAEQTTDIPSYKAAGFFFPRPRTCSNEQERALFERLGMESYTTYCRITRHEHPFIAQGAHLLPAYYGLDIDPGFAPYIEQGLMSPPEPVRIDFGNGKQYNVMEYMTLFIDATRMMAELNDELAILQIPIMHQTVTDFAQLPEQVIFNCAGRGAGPLAGDKRMVPVQGHLIALEHQPDMSQLRYMINVKVTMRDAQGRTRDELIYYAPKDEGILGITFIRGQDCPTANPHEFDRLLQRSIDFFGEPSIN
;
A
#
# COMPACT_ATOMS: atom_id res chain seq x y z
N MET A 1 -11.32 35.99 -10.13
CA MET A 1 -10.76 34.63 -10.22
C MET A 1 -9.29 34.76 -9.92
N THR A 2 -8.82 34.28 -8.77
CA THR A 2 -7.40 34.26 -8.45
C THR A 2 -6.69 33.38 -9.47
N GLU A 3 -5.67 33.92 -10.13
CA GLU A 3 -4.88 33.20 -11.13
C GLU A 3 -4.20 32.00 -10.45
N ARG A 4 -4.43 30.78 -10.95
CA ARG A 4 -3.85 29.58 -10.36
C ARG A 4 -2.35 29.57 -10.62
N HIS A 5 -1.56 29.33 -9.57
CA HIS A 5 -0.13 29.11 -9.70
C HIS A 5 0.14 27.94 -10.67
N THR A 6 1.07 28.13 -11.61
CA THR A 6 1.42 27.11 -12.61
C THR A 6 2.68 26.38 -12.17
N ILE A 7 2.60 25.06 -12.07
CA ILE A 7 3.71 24.16 -11.77
C ILE A 7 4.16 23.49 -13.07
N TYR A 8 5.44 23.65 -13.42
CA TYR A 8 6.03 22.96 -14.57
C TYR A 8 6.59 21.60 -14.13
N LEU A 9 6.13 20.52 -14.76
CA LEU A 9 6.56 19.16 -14.45
C LEU A 9 7.19 18.52 -15.68
N THR A 10 8.34 17.86 -15.52
CA THR A 10 8.88 16.99 -16.57
C THR A 10 7.99 15.75 -16.69
N PRO A 11 7.36 15.45 -17.83
CA PRO A 11 6.60 14.21 -17.98
C PRO A 11 7.55 13.00 -17.99
N PRO A 12 7.14 11.83 -17.46
CA PRO A 12 7.88 10.60 -17.69
C PRO A 12 7.87 10.27 -19.19
N ARG A 13 8.90 9.58 -19.67
CA ARG A 13 8.92 9.01 -21.02
C ARG A 13 8.03 7.78 -21.05
N ILE A 14 7.02 7.83 -21.92
CA ILE A 14 6.01 6.79 -22.05
C ILE A 14 5.99 6.30 -23.48
N GLY A 15 5.97 4.98 -23.64
CA GLY A 15 5.90 4.30 -24.92
C GLY A 15 6.46 2.89 -24.79
N PRO A 16 6.26 2.02 -25.80
CA PRO A 16 6.70 0.62 -25.73
C PRO A 16 8.20 0.46 -25.41
N ALA A 17 9.05 1.38 -25.86
CA ALA A 17 10.51 1.37 -25.62
C ALA A 17 10.94 1.76 -24.19
N HIS A 18 9.99 2.24 -23.37
CA HIS A 18 10.23 2.67 -21.99
C HIS A 18 9.53 1.75 -20.97
N ILE A 19 9.06 0.59 -21.40
CA ILE A 19 8.39 -0.39 -20.53
C ILE A 19 9.38 -1.45 -20.08
N ARG A 20 9.73 -1.42 -18.80
CA ARG A 20 10.54 -2.46 -18.14
C ARG A 20 9.73 -3.72 -17.89
N ALA A 21 8.52 -3.55 -17.33
CA ALA A 21 7.67 -4.67 -16.96
C ALA A 21 6.18 -4.32 -16.90
N LYS A 22 5.35 -5.31 -17.29
CA LYS A 22 3.91 -5.33 -17.07
C LYS A 22 3.62 -6.13 -15.80
N ILE A 23 3.10 -5.46 -14.76
CA ILE A 23 2.93 -6.04 -13.43
C ILE A 23 1.44 -6.28 -13.16
N VAL A 24 1.09 -7.52 -12.79
CA VAL A 24 -0.22 -7.86 -12.23
C VAL A 24 -0.08 -8.14 -10.74
N CYS A 25 -0.98 -7.55 -9.95
CA CYS A 25 -1.06 -7.77 -8.51
C CYS A 25 -2.48 -8.14 -8.10
N ILE A 26 -2.65 -9.28 -7.44
CA ILE A 26 -3.91 -9.64 -6.78
C ILE A 26 -3.86 -9.16 -5.34
N ARG A 27 -4.70 -8.18 -5.01
CA ARG A 27 -4.78 -7.59 -3.67
C ARG A 27 -5.88 -8.25 -2.87
N ALA A 28 -5.55 -8.69 -1.68
CA ALA A 28 -6.52 -9.24 -0.72
C ALA A 28 -7.28 -8.08 -0.05
N HIS A 29 -8.39 -7.67 -0.66
CA HIS A 29 -9.25 -6.61 -0.16
C HIS A 29 -10.37 -7.20 0.70
N ARG A 30 -10.77 -6.48 1.74
CA ARG A 30 -11.97 -6.77 2.51
C ARG A 30 -13.04 -5.73 2.20
N GLU A 31 -14.29 -6.12 1.98
CA GLU A 31 -15.40 -5.20 1.60
C GLU A 31 -15.70 -4.08 2.61
N ARG A 32 -15.16 -4.17 3.83
CA ARG A 32 -15.24 -3.13 4.87
C ARG A 32 -13.83 -2.71 5.30
N ILE A 33 -13.71 -2.09 6.47
CA ILE A 33 -12.41 -1.97 7.13
C ILE A 33 -11.69 -3.34 7.16
N PHE A 34 -10.37 -3.31 7.08
CA PHE A 34 -9.50 -4.47 7.28
C PHE A 34 -9.71 -5.08 8.68
N GLN A 35 -9.18 -6.28 8.93
CA GLN A 35 -9.26 -6.94 10.22
C GLN A 35 -8.00 -6.67 11.03
N VAL A 36 -8.16 -6.01 12.18
CA VAL A 36 -7.16 -5.94 13.25
C VAL A 36 -7.87 -6.27 14.55
N ASN A 37 -7.81 -7.53 14.97
CA ASN A 37 -8.49 -8.02 16.17
C ASN A 37 -7.80 -9.27 16.73
N THR A 38 -8.30 -9.77 17.86
CA THR A 38 -7.95 -11.07 18.41
C THR A 38 -9.16 -12.00 18.41
N THR A 39 -8.93 -13.26 18.09
CA THR A 39 -9.93 -14.35 18.15
C THR A 39 -9.29 -15.62 18.73
N HIS A 40 -10.09 -16.65 18.97
CA HIS A 40 -9.58 -17.96 19.36
C HIS A 40 -9.89 -19.01 18.30
N HIS A 41 -8.94 -19.93 18.13
CA HIS A 41 -9.14 -21.18 17.39
C HIS A 41 -8.77 -22.33 18.34
N GLY A 42 -9.78 -22.99 18.91
CA GLY A 42 -9.55 -23.89 20.06
C GLY A 42 -8.90 -23.12 21.22
N THR A 43 -7.72 -23.57 21.66
CA THR A 43 -6.95 -22.90 22.73
C THR A 43 -5.98 -21.84 22.21
N GLN A 44 -5.77 -21.77 20.89
CA GLN A 44 -4.83 -20.84 20.27
C GLN A 44 -5.40 -19.42 20.22
N LEU A 45 -4.59 -18.43 20.57
CA LEU A 45 -4.87 -17.02 20.35
C LEU A 45 -4.45 -16.63 18.93
N ILE A 46 -5.39 -16.11 18.15
CA ILE A 46 -5.16 -15.63 16.80
C ILE A 46 -5.23 -14.10 16.78
N CYS A 47 -4.13 -13.44 16.45
CA CYS A 47 -4.04 -12.00 16.20
C CYS A 47 -4.21 -11.76 14.70
N ASN A 48 -5.41 -11.36 14.27
CA ASN A 48 -5.71 -11.13 12.86
C ASN A 48 -5.22 -9.75 12.41
N ASN A 49 -4.52 -9.69 11.28
CA ASN A 49 -4.03 -8.44 10.67
C ASN A 49 -4.01 -8.57 9.13
N TYR A 50 -5.17 -8.40 8.46
CA TYR A 50 -5.31 -8.65 7.02
C TYR A 50 -6.47 -7.87 6.36
N GLY A 51 -6.58 -7.91 5.03
CA GLY A 51 -7.71 -7.29 4.29
C GLY A 51 -7.46 -5.86 3.79
N HIS A 52 -6.22 -5.39 3.87
CA HIS A 52 -5.82 -4.02 3.54
C HIS A 52 -5.90 -3.67 2.05
N GLY A 53 -6.07 -4.65 1.14
CA GLY A 53 -6.22 -4.39 -0.30
C GLY A 53 -5.11 -3.50 -0.85
N GLY A 54 -5.48 -2.40 -1.53
CA GLY A 54 -4.52 -1.41 -2.05
C GLY A 54 -3.92 -0.46 -1.01
N ALA A 55 -4.33 -0.54 0.26
CA ALA A 55 -3.92 0.37 1.33
C ALA A 55 -2.95 -0.28 2.34
N GLY A 56 -2.35 -1.43 2.01
CA GLY A 56 -1.46 -2.14 2.92
C GLY A 56 -0.34 -1.27 3.48
N TRP A 57 0.44 -0.63 2.62
CA TRP A 57 1.48 0.29 3.08
C TRP A 57 0.91 1.51 3.80
N THR A 58 -0.20 2.08 3.35
CA THR A 58 -0.83 3.25 3.99
C THR A 58 -1.13 3.02 5.48
N PHE A 59 -1.57 1.82 5.86
CA PHE A 59 -1.97 1.52 7.24
C PHE A 59 -0.98 0.64 8.01
N LEU A 60 0.21 0.39 7.47
CA LEU A 60 1.15 -0.60 7.98
C LEU A 60 1.44 -0.46 9.47
N PHE A 61 2.01 0.68 9.89
CA PHE A 61 2.48 0.85 11.26
C PHE A 61 1.32 0.88 12.25
N GLY A 62 0.26 1.63 11.96
CA GLY A 62 -0.92 1.68 12.83
C GLY A 62 -1.53 0.30 13.03
N CYS A 63 -1.76 -0.47 11.96
CA CYS A 63 -2.36 -1.79 12.07
C CYS A 63 -1.46 -2.79 12.82
N VAL A 64 -0.15 -2.76 12.57
CA VAL A 64 0.78 -3.65 13.28
C VAL A 64 0.89 -3.25 14.75
N ASN A 65 1.02 -1.96 15.07
CA ASN A 65 1.06 -1.47 16.45
C ASN A 65 -0.20 -1.86 17.22
N GLU A 66 -1.37 -1.70 16.60
CA GLU A 66 -2.65 -2.12 17.18
C GLU A 66 -2.73 -3.63 17.39
N SER A 67 -2.28 -4.43 16.42
CA SER A 67 -2.24 -5.90 16.54
C SER A 67 -1.35 -6.33 17.72
N VAL A 68 -0.17 -5.73 17.86
CA VAL A 68 0.74 -5.97 19.00
C VAL A 68 0.15 -5.48 20.32
N ARG A 69 -0.56 -4.34 20.31
CA ARG A 69 -1.26 -3.79 21.50
C ARG A 69 -2.33 -4.76 21.99
N LEU A 70 -3.15 -5.30 21.08
CA LEU A 70 -4.20 -6.27 21.40
C LEU A 70 -3.61 -7.58 21.93
N TYR A 71 -2.52 -8.06 21.33
CA TYR A 71 -1.77 -9.21 21.87
C TYR A 71 -1.28 -8.95 23.30
N ASN A 72 -0.67 -7.80 23.56
CA ASN A 72 -0.17 -7.45 24.89
C ASN A 72 -1.31 -7.34 25.93
N GLN A 73 -2.50 -6.87 25.52
CA GLN A 73 -3.69 -6.92 26.36
C GLN A 73 -4.09 -8.36 26.71
N GLN A 74 -4.07 -9.28 25.74
CA GLN A 74 -4.34 -10.69 25.97
C GLN A 74 -3.31 -11.34 26.90
N CYS A 75 -2.03 -10.95 26.82
CA CYS A 75 -0.99 -11.38 27.75
C CYS A 75 -1.23 -10.88 29.18
N HIS A 76 -1.82 -9.69 29.36
CA HIS A 76 -2.17 -9.20 30.70
C HIS A 76 -3.27 -10.07 31.33
N GLU A 77 -4.28 -10.45 30.54
CA GLU A 77 -5.37 -11.33 30.97
C GLU A 77 -4.91 -12.79 31.16
N ARG A 78 -3.94 -13.25 30.35
CA ARG A 78 -3.39 -14.61 30.37
C ARG A 78 -1.86 -14.57 30.33
N PRO A 79 -1.19 -14.35 31.49
CA PRO A 79 0.27 -14.19 31.55
C PRO A 79 1.09 -15.35 31.00
N ALA A 80 0.54 -16.57 30.94
CA ALA A 80 1.21 -17.72 30.35
C ALA A 80 1.58 -17.49 28.87
N LEU A 81 0.79 -16.71 28.12
CA LEU A 81 1.04 -16.41 26.70
C LEU A 81 2.36 -15.65 26.46
N ILE A 82 2.91 -14.98 27.48
CA ILE A 82 4.18 -14.24 27.41
C ILE A 82 5.34 -15.17 27.04
N GLN A 83 5.32 -16.42 27.52
CA GLN A 83 6.39 -17.38 27.32
C GLN A 83 6.18 -18.27 26.09
N GLU A 84 5.02 -18.18 25.44
CA GLU A 84 4.71 -18.97 24.26
C GLU A 84 5.50 -18.46 23.05
N PRO A 85 6.11 -19.36 22.25
CA PRO A 85 6.66 -18.98 20.95
C PRO A 85 5.52 -18.51 20.03
N ILE A 86 5.83 -17.53 19.17
CA ILE A 86 4.85 -16.90 18.29
C ILE A 86 5.11 -17.31 16.84
N ALA A 87 4.05 -17.79 16.17
CA ALA A 87 4.05 -17.98 14.72
C ALA A 87 3.42 -16.76 14.03
N VAL A 88 4.11 -16.20 13.03
CA VAL A 88 3.55 -15.16 12.15
C VAL A 88 3.34 -15.76 10.77
N ILE A 89 2.09 -15.81 10.31
CA ILE A 89 1.76 -16.35 8.98
C ILE A 89 1.84 -15.23 7.94
N GLY A 90 2.64 -15.46 6.89
CA GLY A 90 2.88 -14.54 5.78
C GLY A 90 4.30 -13.97 5.77
N ALA A 91 4.70 -13.42 4.62
CA ALA A 91 5.97 -12.72 4.43
C ALA A 91 5.79 -11.33 3.79
N GLY A 92 4.55 -10.81 3.78
CA GLY A 92 4.27 -9.43 3.39
C GLY A 92 4.62 -8.43 4.47
N CYS A 93 4.56 -7.14 4.14
CA CYS A 93 4.99 -6.04 5.03
C CYS A 93 4.40 -6.09 6.45
N HIS A 94 3.14 -6.49 6.61
CA HIS A 94 2.52 -6.61 7.95
C HIS A 94 3.12 -7.77 8.74
N ALA A 95 3.39 -8.91 8.09
CA ALA A 95 4.00 -10.06 8.75
C ALA A 95 5.43 -9.75 9.18
N LEU A 96 6.24 -9.18 8.29
CA LEU A 96 7.63 -8.82 8.59
C LEU A 96 7.70 -7.82 9.74
N LEU A 97 6.93 -6.74 9.67
CA LEU A 97 6.93 -5.73 10.73
C LEU A 97 6.39 -6.27 12.06
N SER A 98 5.32 -7.07 12.04
CA SER A 98 4.82 -7.74 13.26
C SER A 98 5.91 -8.60 13.90
N ALA A 99 6.62 -9.40 13.11
CA ALA A 99 7.67 -10.27 13.62
C ALA A 99 8.84 -9.48 14.24
N ILE A 100 9.31 -8.44 13.56
CA ILE A 100 10.36 -7.53 14.06
C ILE A 100 9.94 -6.91 15.39
N MET A 101 8.73 -6.36 15.45
CA MET A 101 8.24 -5.67 16.66
C MET A 101 8.11 -6.61 17.85
N LEU A 102 7.61 -7.83 17.62
CA LEU A 102 7.51 -8.85 18.66
C LEU A 102 8.90 -9.34 19.11
N ALA A 103 9.82 -9.59 18.18
CA ALA A 103 11.19 -10.00 18.50
C ALA A 103 11.93 -8.91 19.30
N ARG A 104 11.76 -7.64 18.95
CA ARG A 104 12.31 -6.50 19.71
C ARG A 104 11.68 -6.33 21.11
N GLN A 105 10.51 -6.93 21.37
CA GLN A 105 9.93 -7.07 22.71
C GLN A 105 10.45 -8.31 23.46
N GLY A 106 11.48 -8.99 22.94
CA GLY A 106 12.07 -10.18 23.54
C GLY A 106 11.24 -11.46 23.33
N ARG A 107 10.30 -11.47 22.38
CA ARG A 107 9.50 -12.66 22.05
C ARG A 107 10.26 -13.58 21.12
N THR A 108 10.09 -14.89 21.30
CA THR A 108 10.56 -15.90 20.33
C THR A 108 9.56 -15.95 19.18
N VAL A 109 10.01 -15.62 17.96
CA VAL A 109 9.15 -15.50 16.78
C VAL A 109 9.72 -16.30 15.62
N ARG A 110 8.85 -16.93 14.83
CA ARG A 110 9.17 -17.40 13.48
C ARG A 110 8.09 -16.99 12.50
N LEU A 111 8.48 -16.80 11.23
CA LEU A 111 7.53 -16.62 10.14
C LEU A 111 7.25 -17.94 9.42
N ILE A 112 6.05 -18.06 8.88
CA ILE A 112 5.62 -19.19 8.05
C ILE A 112 4.95 -18.62 6.81
N ALA A 113 5.49 -18.91 5.63
CA ALA A 113 4.94 -18.38 4.39
C ALA A 113 5.12 -19.36 3.25
N GLU A 114 4.09 -19.48 2.40
CA GLU A 114 4.18 -20.22 1.14
C GLU A 114 5.14 -19.51 0.16
N GLN A 115 5.08 -18.17 0.13
CA GLN A 115 5.81 -17.33 -0.82
C GLN A 115 6.39 -16.10 -0.12
N THR A 116 7.65 -15.79 -0.40
CA THR A 116 8.39 -14.65 0.19
C THR A 116 8.76 -13.57 -0.83
N THR A 117 8.83 -13.91 -2.11
CA THR A 117 9.16 -13.01 -3.22
C THR A 117 8.00 -12.87 -4.20
N ASP A 118 7.97 -11.85 -5.06
CA ASP A 118 6.87 -11.60 -6.02
C ASP A 118 5.46 -11.44 -5.41
N ILE A 119 5.39 -11.07 -4.14
CA ILE A 119 4.14 -10.84 -3.40
C ILE A 119 3.64 -9.38 -3.52
N PRO A 120 2.35 -9.10 -3.22
CA PRO A 120 1.77 -7.76 -3.35
C PRO A 120 2.54 -6.63 -2.66
N SER A 121 3.24 -6.91 -1.56
CA SER A 121 4.02 -5.91 -0.84
C SER A 121 5.16 -5.31 -1.68
N TYR A 122 5.83 -6.09 -2.54
CA TYR A 122 6.87 -5.59 -3.46
C TYR A 122 6.28 -4.84 -4.66
N LYS A 123 5.07 -5.21 -5.08
CA LYS A 123 4.40 -4.70 -6.28
C LYS A 123 3.71 -3.35 -6.07
N ALA A 124 3.56 -2.90 -4.83
CA ALA A 124 2.84 -1.67 -4.52
C ALA A 124 3.55 -0.44 -5.13
N ALA A 125 2.74 0.50 -5.63
CA ALA A 125 3.25 1.68 -6.31
C ALA A 125 3.73 2.79 -5.36
N GLY A 126 3.20 2.84 -4.12
CA GLY A 126 3.80 3.62 -3.03
C GLY A 126 3.06 4.88 -2.58
N PHE A 127 1.81 5.14 -2.96
CA PHE A 127 1.10 6.30 -2.38
C PHE A 127 0.67 6.04 -0.93
N PHE A 128 0.90 7.02 -0.06
CA PHE A 128 0.06 7.17 1.12
C PHE A 128 -1.31 7.73 0.70
N PHE A 129 -2.33 6.87 0.67
CA PHE A 129 -3.66 7.21 0.19
C PHE A 129 -4.73 6.55 1.08
N PRO A 130 -5.11 7.21 2.20
CA PRO A 130 -6.03 6.66 3.20
C PRO A 130 -7.50 6.76 2.74
N ARG A 131 -7.79 6.23 1.55
CA ARG A 131 -9.14 6.28 0.95
C ARG A 131 -10.16 5.73 1.94
N PRO A 132 -11.23 6.49 2.25
CA PRO A 132 -12.27 6.04 3.16
C PRO A 132 -12.81 4.66 2.80
N ARG A 133 -13.02 3.83 3.83
CA ARG A 133 -13.65 2.53 3.71
C ARG A 133 -15.02 2.53 4.36
N THR A 134 -15.89 1.65 3.87
CA THR A 134 -17.16 1.37 4.54
C THR A 134 -16.89 0.82 5.94
N CYS A 135 -17.29 1.59 6.95
CA CYS A 135 -17.26 1.23 8.36
C CYS A 135 -18.69 1.00 8.84
N SER A 136 -18.88 0.01 9.70
CA SER A 136 -20.20 -0.44 10.18
C SER A 136 -20.75 0.44 11.31
N ASN A 137 -19.86 1.13 12.03
CA ASN A 137 -20.17 1.98 13.16
C ASN A 137 -19.07 3.04 13.37
N GLU A 138 -19.29 3.93 14.34
CA GLU A 138 -18.35 4.99 14.67
C GLU A 138 -17.03 4.46 15.25
N GLN A 139 -17.06 3.35 15.99
CA GLN A 139 -15.84 2.75 16.52
C GLN A 139 -14.91 2.24 15.41
N GLU A 140 -15.43 1.59 14.37
CA GLU A 140 -14.66 1.16 13.20
C GLU A 140 -14.09 2.37 12.44
N ARG A 141 -14.85 3.46 12.33
CA ARG A 141 -14.37 4.70 11.68
C ARG A 141 -13.25 5.37 12.49
N ALA A 142 -13.44 5.52 13.81
CA ALA A 142 -12.41 6.06 14.70
C ALA A 142 -11.15 5.19 14.71
N LEU A 143 -11.30 3.86 14.66
CA LEU A 143 -10.19 2.93 14.49
C LEU A 143 -9.47 3.18 13.16
N PHE A 144 -10.19 3.22 12.04
CA PHE A 144 -9.61 3.49 10.71
C PHE A 144 -8.79 4.78 10.71
N GLU A 145 -9.38 5.88 11.17
CA GLU A 145 -8.73 7.19 11.20
C GLU A 145 -7.48 7.17 12.09
N ARG A 146 -7.57 6.64 13.32
CA ARG A 146 -6.45 6.54 14.24
C ARG A 146 -5.28 5.76 13.65
N LEU A 147 -5.53 4.57 13.09
CA LEU A 147 -4.48 3.71 12.54
C LEU A 147 -3.82 4.36 11.31
N GLY A 148 -4.59 5.10 10.50
CA GLY A 148 -4.06 5.85 9.37
C GLY A 148 -3.14 6.99 9.82
N MET A 149 -3.57 7.79 10.80
CA MET A 149 -2.79 8.90 11.36
C MET A 149 -1.53 8.44 12.09
N GLU A 150 -1.60 7.31 12.80
CA GLU A 150 -0.44 6.69 13.43
C GLU A 150 0.57 6.19 12.38
N SER A 151 0.07 5.63 11.27
CA SER A 151 0.93 5.24 10.15
C SER A 151 1.60 6.44 9.50
N TYR A 152 0.84 7.49 9.21
CA TYR A 152 1.33 8.74 8.65
C TYR A 152 2.44 9.34 9.52
N THR A 153 2.17 9.48 10.83
CA THR A 153 3.14 10.02 11.79
C THR A 153 4.42 9.20 11.81
N THR A 154 4.31 7.88 11.77
CA THR A 154 5.48 6.99 11.72
C THR A 154 6.28 7.17 10.43
N TYR A 155 5.62 7.31 9.29
CA TYR A 155 6.29 7.61 8.03
C TYR A 155 6.96 8.99 8.04
N CYS A 156 6.36 10.01 8.63
CA CYS A 156 7.01 11.31 8.82
C CYS A 156 8.30 11.19 9.65
N ARG A 157 8.33 10.33 10.68
CA ARG A 157 9.57 10.03 11.42
C ARG A 157 10.62 9.39 10.53
N ILE A 158 10.24 8.48 9.63
CA ILE A 158 11.17 7.92 8.63
C ILE A 158 11.74 9.02 7.73
N THR A 159 10.92 9.97 7.25
CA THR A 159 11.41 11.09 6.42
C THR A 159 12.42 12.00 7.15
N ARG A 160 12.42 11.97 8.48
CA ARG A 160 13.34 12.73 9.35
C ARG A 160 14.49 11.87 9.88
N HIS A 161 14.58 10.61 9.45
CA HIS A 161 15.56 9.62 9.93
C HIS A 161 15.47 9.33 11.45
N GLU A 162 14.26 9.40 12.01
CA GLU A 162 13.96 9.18 13.44
C GLU A 162 13.39 7.79 13.74
N HIS A 163 13.24 6.94 12.72
CA HIS A 163 12.75 5.57 12.89
C HIS A 163 13.91 4.62 13.22
N PRO A 164 13.77 3.71 14.21
CA PRO A 164 14.88 2.97 14.78
C PRO A 164 15.63 2.02 13.83
N PHE A 165 14.99 1.53 12.77
CA PHE A 165 15.57 0.55 11.85
C PHE A 165 15.13 0.71 10.38
N ILE A 166 14.40 1.79 10.05
CA ILE A 166 13.96 2.06 8.66
C ILE A 166 14.46 3.46 8.36
N ALA A 167 15.37 3.58 7.40
CA ALA A 167 16.13 4.80 7.19
C ALA A 167 15.60 5.61 6.01
N GLN A 168 15.16 4.93 4.94
CA GLN A 168 14.90 5.58 3.65
C GLN A 168 13.60 5.16 2.98
N GLY A 169 12.78 4.30 3.62
CA GLY A 169 11.59 3.76 2.97
C GLY A 169 10.41 4.73 2.74
N ALA A 170 10.52 6.00 3.16
CA ALA A 170 9.48 7.00 2.92
C ALA A 170 10.06 8.40 2.64
N HIS A 171 9.37 9.15 1.78
CA HIS A 171 9.75 10.49 1.36
C HIS A 171 8.53 11.41 1.28
N LEU A 172 8.66 12.67 1.70
CA LEU A 172 7.64 13.68 1.47
C LEU A 172 7.82 14.25 0.06
N LEU A 173 6.80 14.12 -0.80
CA LEU A 173 6.81 14.56 -2.19
C LEU A 173 5.53 15.33 -2.54
N PRO A 174 5.58 16.22 -3.55
CA PRO A 174 4.37 16.80 -4.12
C PRO A 174 3.55 15.73 -4.83
N ALA A 175 2.23 15.79 -4.64
CA ALA A 175 1.26 14.89 -5.24
C ALA A 175 0.09 15.70 -5.81
N TYR A 176 -0.25 15.41 -7.06
CA TYR A 176 -1.26 16.13 -7.82
C TYR A 176 -2.49 15.26 -8.02
N TYR A 177 -3.61 15.70 -7.43
CA TYR A 177 -4.88 14.99 -7.47
C TYR A 177 -5.91 15.72 -8.33
N GLY A 178 -6.78 14.95 -8.98
CA GLY A 178 -7.94 15.51 -9.67
C GLY A 178 -8.86 16.24 -8.69
N LEU A 179 -9.57 17.28 -9.15
CA LEU A 179 -10.51 18.05 -8.32
C LEU A 179 -11.66 17.18 -7.76
N ASP A 180 -11.89 16.01 -8.35
CA ASP A 180 -12.93 15.06 -8.01
C ASP A 180 -12.41 13.83 -7.23
N ILE A 181 -11.12 13.82 -6.88
CA ILE A 181 -10.51 12.76 -6.09
C ILE A 181 -10.43 13.21 -4.63
N ASP A 182 -11.10 12.46 -3.75
CA ASP A 182 -10.89 12.57 -2.30
C ASP A 182 -9.78 11.60 -1.86
N PRO A 183 -8.60 12.11 -1.44
CA PRO A 183 -7.53 11.27 -0.91
C PRO A 183 -7.74 10.79 0.52
N GLY A 184 -8.77 11.29 1.22
CA GLY A 184 -9.04 10.97 2.62
C GLY A 184 -8.18 11.76 3.61
N PHE A 185 -7.63 12.91 3.21
CA PHE A 185 -6.73 13.71 4.04
C PHE A 185 -7.44 14.67 5.01
N ALA A 186 -8.76 14.85 4.94
CA ALA A 186 -9.48 15.78 5.81
C ALA A 186 -9.17 15.56 7.31
N PRO A 187 -9.23 14.34 7.88
CA PRO A 187 -8.88 14.12 9.28
C PRO A 187 -7.41 14.48 9.62
N TYR A 188 -6.50 14.31 8.67
CA TYR A 188 -5.06 14.59 8.86
C TYR A 188 -4.81 16.09 8.88
N ILE A 189 -5.54 16.85 8.06
CA ILE A 189 -5.48 18.32 8.02
C ILE A 189 -6.09 18.90 9.30
N GLU A 190 -7.26 18.40 9.72
CA GLU A 190 -7.94 18.83 10.95
C GLU A 190 -7.08 18.62 12.21
N GLN A 191 -6.27 17.56 12.24
CA GLN A 191 -5.32 17.28 13.32
C GLN A 191 -3.96 17.98 13.15
N GLY A 192 -3.79 18.82 12.12
CA GLY A 192 -2.55 19.56 11.86
C GLY A 192 -1.35 18.70 11.43
N LEU A 193 -1.60 17.46 10.98
CA LEU A 193 -0.56 16.56 10.46
C LEU A 193 -0.19 16.87 9.00
N MET A 194 -1.09 17.54 8.27
CA MET A 194 -0.94 17.90 6.87
C MET A 194 -1.41 19.33 6.63
N SER A 195 -0.75 20.02 5.71
CA SER A 195 -1.26 21.28 5.18
C SER A 195 -2.48 21.03 4.28
N PRO A 196 -3.46 21.95 4.24
CA PRO A 196 -4.52 21.93 3.25
C PRO A 196 -3.94 21.94 1.81
N PRO A 197 -4.65 21.37 0.83
CA PRO A 197 -4.22 21.39 -0.55
C PRO A 197 -4.37 22.77 -1.20
N GLU A 198 -3.56 23.01 -2.22
CA GLU A 198 -3.63 24.23 -3.02
C GLU A 198 -4.11 23.93 -4.45
N PRO A 199 -5.03 24.74 -5.01
CA PRO A 199 -5.43 24.59 -6.41
C PRO A 199 -4.34 25.15 -7.33
N VAL A 200 -3.77 24.28 -8.16
CA VAL A 200 -2.71 24.63 -9.11
C VAL A 200 -3.09 24.25 -10.54
N ARG A 201 -2.29 24.71 -11.50
CA ARG A 201 -2.27 24.19 -12.87
C ARG A 201 -0.93 23.50 -13.10
N ILE A 202 -0.93 22.22 -13.44
CA ILE A 202 0.28 21.54 -13.92
C ILE A 202 0.44 21.76 -15.43
N ASP A 203 1.67 21.95 -15.88
CA ASP A 203 2.05 22.09 -17.28
C ASP A 203 3.27 21.19 -17.58
N PHE A 204 3.11 20.27 -18.53
CA PHE A 204 4.18 19.36 -18.95
C PHE A 204 5.12 19.94 -20.03
N GLY A 205 4.90 21.19 -20.47
CA GLY A 205 5.72 21.86 -21.48
C GLY A 205 5.52 21.36 -22.91
N ASN A 206 4.53 20.48 -23.14
CA ASN A 206 4.20 19.87 -24.42
C ASN A 206 2.72 20.09 -24.82
N GLY A 207 2.11 21.15 -24.29
CA GLY A 207 0.69 21.48 -24.51
C GLY A 207 -0.30 20.70 -23.64
N LYS A 208 0.17 19.77 -22.79
CA LYS A 208 -0.66 19.09 -21.80
C LYS A 208 -0.67 19.88 -20.48
N GLN A 209 -1.83 20.44 -20.16
CA GLN A 209 -2.05 21.24 -18.96
C GLN A 209 -3.31 20.80 -18.22
N TYR A 210 -3.26 20.74 -16.88
CA TYR A 210 -4.39 20.27 -16.07
C TYR A 210 -4.55 21.08 -14.79
N ASN A 211 -5.81 21.35 -14.45
CA ASN A 211 -6.20 21.94 -13.18
C ASN A 211 -6.33 20.83 -12.11
N VAL A 212 -5.55 20.92 -11.05
CA VAL A 212 -5.42 19.88 -10.01
C VAL A 212 -5.34 20.49 -8.61
N MET A 213 -5.43 19.64 -7.59
CA MET A 213 -5.07 19.96 -6.21
C MET A 213 -3.67 19.43 -5.91
N GLU A 214 -2.77 20.30 -5.47
CA GLU A 214 -1.45 19.91 -4.96
C GLU A 214 -1.52 19.60 -3.47
N TYR A 215 -0.95 18.46 -3.09
CA TYR A 215 -0.74 18.05 -1.70
C TYR A 215 0.72 17.68 -1.50
N MET A 216 1.32 18.09 -0.39
CA MET A 216 2.57 17.48 0.07
C MET A 216 2.23 16.23 0.89
N THR A 217 2.61 15.05 0.40
CA THR A 217 2.28 13.78 1.07
C THR A 217 3.38 12.74 0.88
N LEU A 218 3.19 11.57 1.48
CA LEU A 218 4.22 10.53 1.57
C LEU A 218 4.21 9.63 0.34
N PHE A 219 5.37 9.52 -0.29
CA PHE A 219 5.75 8.40 -1.14
C PHE A 219 6.42 7.34 -0.28
N ILE A 220 5.83 6.15 -0.25
CA ILE A 220 6.30 4.95 0.44
C ILE A 220 7.01 4.08 -0.60
N ASP A 221 8.34 4.05 -0.56
CA ASP A 221 9.12 3.21 -1.46
C ASP A 221 9.02 1.76 -1.00
N ALA A 222 8.10 1.02 -1.60
CA ALA A 222 7.86 -0.38 -1.27
C ALA A 222 9.08 -1.28 -1.52
N THR A 223 9.92 -0.97 -2.52
CA THR A 223 11.16 -1.73 -2.77
C THR A 223 12.10 -1.54 -1.59
N ARG A 224 12.36 -0.28 -1.20
CA ARG A 224 13.26 0.07 -0.11
C ARG A 224 12.73 -0.40 1.25
N MET A 225 11.45 -0.19 1.53
CA MET A 225 10.80 -0.65 2.76
C MET A 225 10.92 -2.16 2.93
N MET A 226 10.66 -2.96 1.88
CA MET A 226 10.81 -4.40 1.98
C MET A 226 12.26 -4.81 2.19
N ALA A 227 13.23 -4.15 1.55
CA ALA A 227 14.64 -4.42 1.77
C ALA A 227 15.05 -4.17 3.23
N GLU A 228 14.73 -2.99 3.78
CA GLU A 228 15.06 -2.64 5.16
C GLU A 228 14.36 -3.55 6.20
N LEU A 229 13.12 -3.98 5.93
CA LEU A 229 12.44 -4.97 6.77
C LEU A 229 13.13 -6.34 6.72
N ASN A 230 13.58 -6.80 5.54
CA ASN A 230 14.30 -8.08 5.44
C ASN A 230 15.68 -8.02 6.09
N ASP A 231 16.41 -6.90 5.94
CA ASP A 231 17.69 -6.68 6.62
C ASP A 231 17.51 -6.75 8.15
N GLU A 232 16.45 -6.12 8.67
CA GLU A 232 16.13 -6.15 10.08
C GLU A 232 15.74 -7.57 10.57
N LEU A 233 15.00 -8.35 9.77
CA LEU A 233 14.74 -9.76 10.06
C LEU A 233 16.04 -10.56 10.19
N ALA A 234 17.00 -10.32 9.29
CA ALA A 234 18.28 -11.01 9.28
C ALA A 234 19.14 -10.63 10.51
N ILE A 235 19.14 -9.35 10.89
CA ILE A 235 19.81 -8.85 12.11
C ILE A 235 19.22 -9.52 13.36
N LEU A 236 17.90 -9.62 13.43
CA LEU A 236 17.19 -10.27 14.54
C LEU A 236 17.16 -11.80 14.44
N GLN A 237 17.74 -12.38 13.38
CA GLN A 237 17.81 -13.81 13.12
C GLN A 237 16.44 -14.51 13.16
N ILE A 238 15.38 -13.83 12.69
CA ILE A 238 14.02 -14.38 12.70
C ILE A 238 13.89 -15.38 11.53
N PRO A 239 13.66 -16.68 11.78
CA PRO A 239 13.59 -17.67 10.71
C PRO A 239 12.27 -17.55 9.93
N ILE A 240 12.35 -17.81 8.61
CA ILE A 240 11.20 -17.93 7.72
C ILE A 240 11.08 -19.38 7.25
N MET A 241 9.98 -20.02 7.61
CA MET A 241 9.66 -21.39 7.18
C MET A 241 8.82 -21.35 5.90
N HIS A 242 9.34 -21.95 4.84
CA HIS A 242 8.63 -22.08 3.56
C HIS A 242 7.59 -23.20 3.63
N GLN A 243 6.36 -22.85 3.97
CA GLN A 243 5.28 -23.81 4.20
C GLN A 243 3.91 -23.15 3.94
N THR A 244 2.99 -23.94 3.35
CA THR A 244 1.58 -23.56 3.26
C THR A 244 0.86 -23.92 4.56
N VAL A 245 0.10 -22.98 5.12
CA VAL A 245 -0.76 -23.19 6.29
C VAL A 245 -2.20 -23.14 5.82
N THR A 246 -2.95 -24.23 6.04
CA THR A 246 -4.36 -24.31 5.65
C THR A 246 -5.31 -24.31 6.84
N ASP A 247 -4.79 -24.53 8.05
CA ASP A 247 -5.53 -24.48 9.31
C ASP A 247 -4.59 -24.05 10.45
N PHE A 248 -5.08 -23.26 11.41
CA PHE A 248 -4.27 -22.80 12.55
C PHE A 248 -3.82 -23.96 13.46
N ALA A 249 -4.62 -25.01 13.59
CA ALA A 249 -4.32 -26.18 14.42
C ALA A 249 -3.11 -27.00 13.93
N GLN A 250 -2.62 -26.73 12.71
CA GLN A 250 -1.37 -27.32 12.19
C GLN A 250 -0.13 -26.76 12.87
N LEU A 251 -0.25 -25.58 13.49
CA LEU A 251 0.85 -24.88 14.13
C LEU A 251 0.91 -25.26 15.61
N PRO A 252 2.08 -25.63 16.15
CA PRO A 252 2.22 -25.96 17.57
C PRO A 252 2.14 -24.73 18.48
N GLU A 253 2.29 -23.51 17.95
CA GLU A 253 2.26 -22.28 18.73
C GLU A 253 0.85 -21.96 19.25
N GLN A 254 0.79 -21.51 20.51
CA GLN A 254 -0.45 -21.04 21.12
C GLN A 254 -0.79 -19.59 20.74
N VAL A 255 0.16 -18.85 20.18
CA VAL A 255 -0.02 -17.46 19.71
C VAL A 255 0.33 -17.38 18.23
N ILE A 256 -0.65 -17.00 17.42
CA ILE A 256 -0.51 -16.92 15.97
C ILE A 256 -0.91 -15.52 15.48
N PHE A 257 -0.02 -14.85 14.76
CA PHE A 257 -0.34 -13.64 14.01
C PHE A 257 -0.73 -14.01 12.58
N ASN A 258 -2.00 -13.83 12.24
CA ASN A 258 -2.53 -14.09 10.91
C ASN A 258 -2.38 -12.85 10.01
N CYS A 259 -1.25 -12.80 9.30
CA CYS A 259 -0.92 -11.77 8.31
C CYS A 259 -0.89 -12.35 6.88
N ALA A 260 -1.65 -13.43 6.63
CA ALA A 260 -1.52 -14.29 5.44
C ALA A 260 -2.02 -13.66 4.12
N GLY A 261 -2.42 -12.39 4.11
CA GLY A 261 -2.91 -11.70 2.93
C GLY A 261 -4.12 -12.43 2.31
N ARG A 262 -3.94 -13.01 1.12
CA ARG A 262 -5.01 -13.75 0.42
C ARG A 262 -5.40 -15.04 1.16
N GLY A 263 -4.45 -15.70 1.82
CA GLY A 263 -4.72 -16.92 2.60
C GLY A 263 -5.52 -16.69 3.87
N ALA A 264 -5.62 -15.44 4.34
CA ALA A 264 -6.25 -15.12 5.61
C ALA A 264 -7.78 -15.35 5.61
N GLY A 265 -8.44 -15.15 4.46
CA GLY A 265 -9.89 -15.36 4.32
C GLY A 265 -10.30 -16.81 4.63
N PRO A 266 -9.75 -17.80 3.93
CA PRO A 266 -9.97 -19.22 4.23
C PRO A 266 -9.58 -19.61 5.67
N LEU A 267 -8.41 -19.16 6.15
CA LEU A 267 -7.92 -19.49 7.50
C LEU A 267 -8.86 -18.98 8.61
N ALA A 268 -9.34 -17.75 8.49
CA ALA A 268 -10.20 -17.12 9.50
C ALA A 268 -11.70 -17.29 9.24
N GLY A 269 -12.09 -17.97 8.15
CA GLY A 269 -13.49 -18.03 7.72
C GLY A 269 -14.10 -16.67 7.32
N ASP A 270 -13.29 -15.67 6.97
CA ASP A 270 -13.76 -14.32 6.61
C ASP A 270 -14.24 -14.27 5.16
N LYS A 271 -15.56 -14.41 4.99
CA LYS A 271 -16.26 -14.36 3.68
C LYS A 271 -16.30 -12.97 3.04
N ARG A 272 -15.82 -11.92 3.72
CA ARG A 272 -15.75 -10.55 3.15
C ARG A 272 -14.45 -10.27 2.42
N MET A 273 -13.55 -11.25 2.38
CA MET A 273 -12.32 -11.18 1.59
C MET A 273 -12.64 -11.36 0.11
N VAL A 274 -12.19 -10.41 -0.70
CA VAL A 274 -12.41 -10.33 -2.14
C VAL A 274 -11.07 -10.06 -2.83
N PRO A 275 -10.71 -10.85 -3.85
CA PRO A 275 -9.52 -10.58 -4.65
C PRO A 275 -9.77 -9.34 -5.52
N VAL A 276 -8.76 -8.49 -5.63
CA VAL A 276 -8.80 -7.32 -6.52
C VAL A 276 -7.55 -7.28 -7.37
N GLN A 277 -7.72 -7.56 -8.67
CA GLN A 277 -6.65 -7.45 -9.63
C GLN A 277 -6.33 -5.98 -9.91
N GLY A 278 -5.04 -5.65 -9.91
CA GLY A 278 -4.48 -4.36 -10.30
C GLY A 278 -3.36 -4.55 -11.32
N HIS A 279 -3.34 -3.68 -12.33
CA HIS A 279 -2.29 -3.62 -13.34
C HIS A 279 -1.43 -2.38 -13.13
N LEU A 280 -0.12 -2.55 -13.30
CA LEU A 280 0.88 -1.48 -13.25
C LEU A 280 1.87 -1.68 -14.39
N ILE A 281 2.43 -0.59 -14.92
CA ILE A 281 3.54 -0.63 -15.87
C ILE A 281 4.74 0.00 -15.19
N ALA A 282 5.80 -0.78 -14.99
CA ALA A 282 7.09 -0.25 -14.54
C ALA A 282 7.83 0.31 -15.73
N LEU A 283 8.37 1.52 -15.56
CA LEU A 283 9.10 2.24 -16.59
C LEU A 283 10.61 1.99 -16.48
N GLU A 284 11.33 2.34 -17.55
CA GLU A 284 12.79 2.41 -17.63
C GLU A 284 13.21 3.50 -18.62
N HIS A 285 14.52 3.79 -18.67
CA HIS A 285 15.15 4.77 -19.56
C HIS A 285 14.58 6.18 -19.40
N GLN A 286 14.24 6.54 -18.16
CA GLN A 286 13.70 7.84 -17.82
C GLN A 286 14.76 8.94 -17.84
N PRO A 287 14.34 10.23 -17.90
CA PRO A 287 15.18 11.36 -17.53
C PRO A 287 15.76 11.22 -16.11
N ASP A 288 16.60 12.17 -15.72
CA ASP A 288 17.05 12.25 -14.32
C ASP A 288 15.85 12.18 -13.37
N MET A 289 15.86 11.16 -12.51
CA MET A 289 14.77 10.88 -11.58
C MET A 289 14.55 12.02 -10.59
N SER A 290 15.52 12.92 -10.38
CA SER A 290 15.34 14.14 -9.59
C SER A 290 14.20 15.03 -10.13
N GLN A 291 13.98 15.03 -11.45
CA GLN A 291 12.92 15.79 -12.13
C GLN A 291 11.56 15.12 -12.07
N LEU A 292 11.53 13.84 -11.71
CA LEU A 292 10.34 13.00 -11.70
C LEU A 292 9.84 12.69 -10.29
N ARG A 293 10.36 13.41 -9.27
CA ARG A 293 10.01 13.25 -7.84
C ARG A 293 8.66 13.87 -7.49
N TYR A 294 7.61 13.42 -8.17
CA TYR A 294 6.23 13.81 -7.88
C TYR A 294 5.29 12.63 -8.08
N MET A 295 4.06 12.79 -7.61
CA MET A 295 3.02 11.78 -7.68
C MET A 295 1.79 12.34 -8.40
N ILE A 296 1.10 11.53 -9.20
CA ILE A 296 -0.16 11.94 -9.88
C ILE A 296 -1.25 10.91 -9.63
N ASN A 297 -2.46 11.38 -9.30
CA ASN A 297 -3.66 10.56 -9.28
C ASN A 297 -4.87 11.39 -9.73
N VAL A 298 -5.21 11.30 -11.01
CA VAL A 298 -6.30 12.07 -11.62
C VAL A 298 -7.28 11.15 -12.34
N LYS A 299 -8.54 11.59 -12.45
CA LYS A 299 -9.53 10.92 -13.29
C LYS A 299 -9.48 11.46 -14.71
N VAL A 300 -9.51 10.56 -15.69
CA VAL A 300 -9.65 10.89 -17.11
C VAL A 300 -10.84 10.12 -17.68
N THR A 301 -11.57 10.74 -18.60
CA THR A 301 -12.67 10.07 -19.30
C THR A 301 -12.16 9.60 -20.66
N MET A 302 -12.01 8.29 -20.80
CA MET A 302 -11.65 7.67 -22.07
C MET A 302 -12.90 7.48 -22.93
N ARG A 303 -12.76 7.61 -24.24
CA ARG A 303 -13.82 7.34 -25.21
C ARG A 303 -13.37 6.21 -26.14
N ASP A 304 -14.18 5.18 -26.27
CA ASP A 304 -13.89 4.09 -27.21
C ASP A 304 -14.32 4.42 -28.65
N ALA A 305 -13.98 3.54 -29.58
CA ALA A 305 -14.31 3.69 -31.00
C ALA A 305 -15.82 3.73 -31.28
N GLN A 306 -16.65 3.24 -30.36
CA GLN A 306 -18.12 3.29 -30.43
C GLN A 306 -18.70 4.53 -29.73
N GLY A 307 -17.85 5.45 -29.28
CA GLY A 307 -18.24 6.69 -28.63
C GLY A 307 -18.64 6.56 -27.16
N ARG A 308 -18.54 5.35 -26.57
CA ARG A 308 -18.86 5.11 -25.16
C ARG A 308 -17.76 5.67 -24.29
N THR A 309 -18.14 6.31 -23.20
CA THR A 309 -17.21 6.93 -22.26
C THR A 309 -17.02 6.05 -21.03
N ARG A 310 -15.78 5.99 -20.53
CA ARG A 310 -15.43 5.31 -19.29
C ARG A 310 -14.45 6.17 -18.51
N ASP A 311 -14.78 6.38 -17.24
CA ASP A 311 -13.86 7.01 -16.30
C ASP A 311 -12.74 6.04 -15.92
N GLU A 312 -11.52 6.54 -15.98
CA GLU A 312 -10.29 5.83 -15.74
C GLU A 312 -9.36 6.68 -14.87
N LEU A 313 -8.37 6.06 -14.22
CA LEU A 313 -7.40 6.78 -13.40
C LEU A 313 -6.06 6.84 -14.10
N ILE A 314 -5.46 8.02 -14.14
CA ILE A 314 -4.01 8.15 -14.31
C ILE A 314 -3.39 8.10 -12.94
N TYR A 315 -2.44 7.20 -12.77
CA TYR A 315 -1.64 7.11 -11.57
C TYR A 315 -0.17 7.05 -11.95
N TYR A 316 0.66 7.87 -11.30
CA TYR A 316 2.11 7.84 -11.45
C TYR A 316 2.78 7.99 -10.08
N ALA A 317 3.80 7.15 -9.81
CA ALA A 317 4.70 7.30 -8.68
C ALA A 317 6.16 7.12 -9.12
N PRO A 318 7.13 7.75 -8.45
CA PRO A 318 8.54 7.70 -8.82
C PRO A 318 9.25 6.44 -8.30
N LYS A 319 8.53 5.31 -8.21
CA LYS A 319 9.09 4.06 -7.70
C LYS A 319 10.09 3.48 -8.70
N ASP A 320 11.32 3.24 -8.24
CA ASP A 320 12.45 2.83 -9.09
C ASP A 320 12.69 3.88 -10.21
N GLU A 321 12.39 3.55 -11.47
CA GLU A 321 12.41 4.47 -12.62
C GLU A 321 10.99 4.96 -13.00
N GLY A 322 10.03 4.85 -12.10
CA GLY A 322 8.65 5.28 -12.33
C GLY A 322 7.69 4.12 -12.58
N ILE A 323 6.46 4.30 -12.12
CA ILE A 323 5.40 3.30 -12.26
C ILE A 323 4.10 3.97 -12.67
N LEU A 324 3.46 3.44 -13.70
CA LEU A 324 2.14 3.85 -14.16
C LEU A 324 1.07 2.91 -13.62
N GLY A 325 -0.07 3.46 -13.26
CA GLY A 325 -1.20 2.72 -12.68
C GLY A 325 -2.54 3.37 -13.00
N ILE A 326 -3.63 2.96 -12.36
CA ILE A 326 -3.83 1.63 -11.79
C ILE A 326 -5.22 1.15 -12.19
N THR A 327 -5.44 -0.16 -12.23
CA THR A 327 -6.78 -0.75 -12.35
C THR A 327 -7.28 -1.27 -11.01
N PHE A 328 -8.60 -1.44 -10.88
CA PHE A 328 -9.23 -2.04 -9.72
C PHE A 328 -10.35 -2.99 -10.21
N ILE A 329 -9.98 -4.24 -10.49
CA ILE A 329 -10.91 -5.25 -11.01
C ILE A 329 -11.28 -6.17 -9.86
N ARG A 330 -12.44 -5.90 -9.28
CA ARG A 330 -12.98 -6.59 -8.12
C ARG A 330 -13.43 -8.01 -8.50
N GLY A 331 -13.15 -8.98 -7.63
CA GLY A 331 -13.53 -10.38 -7.80
C GLY A 331 -12.66 -11.15 -8.78
N GLN A 332 -11.61 -10.53 -9.35
CA GLN A 332 -10.68 -11.20 -10.24
C GLN A 332 -9.44 -11.68 -9.47
N ASP A 333 -9.21 -13.00 -9.48
CA ASP A 333 -8.08 -13.67 -8.82
C ASP A 333 -7.10 -14.31 -9.81
N CYS A 334 -7.43 -14.34 -11.11
CA CYS A 334 -6.59 -14.91 -12.14
C CYS A 334 -5.49 -13.90 -12.54
N PRO A 335 -4.19 -14.18 -12.32
CA PRO A 335 -3.10 -13.25 -12.64
C PRO A 335 -2.94 -13.00 -14.14
N THR A 336 -3.43 -13.90 -14.99
CA THR A 336 -3.29 -13.82 -16.45
C THR A 336 -4.56 -13.29 -17.14
N ALA A 337 -5.62 -12.99 -16.39
CA ALA A 337 -6.82 -12.38 -16.93
C ALA A 337 -6.63 -10.89 -17.21
N ASN A 338 -7.44 -10.34 -18.12
CA ASN A 338 -7.46 -8.91 -18.49
C ASN A 338 -6.15 -8.30 -19.03
N PRO A 339 -5.36 -8.98 -19.89
CA PRO A 339 -4.10 -8.44 -20.40
C PRO A 339 -4.26 -7.13 -21.20
N HIS A 340 -5.43 -6.93 -21.82
CA HIS A 340 -5.78 -5.71 -22.56
C HIS A 340 -5.79 -4.44 -21.70
N GLU A 341 -5.84 -4.56 -20.37
CA GLU A 341 -5.75 -3.42 -19.46
C GLU A 341 -4.39 -2.73 -19.51
N PHE A 342 -3.31 -3.44 -19.88
CA PHE A 342 -2.00 -2.80 -20.06
C PHE A 342 -1.99 -1.83 -21.23
N ASP A 343 -2.62 -2.19 -22.35
CA ASP A 343 -2.64 -1.34 -23.54
C ASP A 343 -3.52 -0.10 -23.28
N ARG A 344 -4.64 -0.27 -22.57
CA ARG A 344 -5.47 0.84 -22.11
C ARG A 344 -4.75 1.76 -21.14
N LEU A 345 -4.02 1.19 -20.18
CA LEU A 345 -3.22 1.94 -19.22
C LEU A 345 -2.14 2.75 -19.93
N LEU A 346 -1.44 2.14 -20.89
CA LEU A 346 -0.42 2.82 -21.67
C LEU A 346 -1.04 3.97 -22.50
N GLN A 347 -2.13 3.71 -23.21
CA GLN A 347 -2.78 4.72 -24.07
C GLN A 347 -3.24 5.93 -23.26
N ARG A 348 -3.98 5.73 -22.17
CA ARG A 348 -4.44 6.85 -21.35
C ARG A 348 -3.29 7.65 -20.72
N SER A 349 -2.17 6.97 -20.41
CA SER A 349 -0.97 7.63 -19.90
C SER A 349 -0.28 8.48 -20.98
N ILE A 350 -0.17 7.99 -22.22
CA ILE A 350 0.33 8.78 -23.36
C ILE A 350 -0.59 9.99 -23.60
N ASP A 351 -1.90 9.80 -23.58
CA ASP A 351 -2.85 10.89 -23.79
C ASP A 351 -2.75 11.97 -22.71
N PHE A 352 -2.46 11.58 -21.46
CA PHE A 352 -2.34 12.49 -20.32
C PHE A 352 -1.00 13.24 -20.31
N PHE A 353 0.12 12.52 -20.33
CA PHE A 353 1.47 13.10 -20.21
C PHE A 353 1.98 13.69 -21.51
N GLY A 354 1.41 13.28 -22.65
CA GLY A 354 1.90 13.61 -23.99
C GLY A 354 3.02 12.67 -24.44
N GLU A 355 3.24 12.59 -25.76
CA GLU A 355 4.41 11.91 -26.30
C GLU A 355 5.67 12.73 -26.01
N PRO A 356 6.84 12.09 -25.78
CA PRO A 356 8.10 12.82 -25.72
C PRO A 356 8.29 13.57 -27.04
N SER A 357 8.50 14.88 -26.99
CA SER A 357 8.87 15.65 -28.17
C SER A 357 10.13 15.03 -28.77
N ILE A 358 10.03 14.55 -30.01
CA ILE A 358 11.19 14.16 -30.80
C ILE A 358 11.89 15.47 -31.19
N ASN A 359 12.73 16.00 -30.31
CA ASN A 359 13.62 17.11 -30.63
C ASN A 359 15.06 16.60 -30.71
#